data_AF-A0A2A2DI98-F1
#
_entry.id   AF-A0A2A2DI98-F1
#
_cell.length_a   1.000
_cell.length_b   1.000
_cell.length_c   1.000
_cell.angle_alpha   90.00
_cell.angle_beta   90.00
_cell.angle_gamma   90.00
#
_symmetry.space_group_name_H-M   'P 1'
#
loop_
_entity.id
_entity.type
_entity.pdbx_description
1 polymer ?
#
loop_
_entity_poly.entity_id
_entity_poly.type
_entity_poly.pdbx_seq_one_letter_code
_entity_poly.pdbx_strand_id
1 'polypeptide(L)'
;MSHFSLHGQYRVQSRRDYATSALEGEWYVGPGVLGNAGINEALRAHPFWTGQVQVALRPALISQRFGKFASEPDILYKHDLFIPAPDSDAMLENIVDVLKSWQNWIQRKKFVQTLFCAEDYQHAMGHLSDLQTTIANEYIVHEAGHFIAYDVFTKQNDGYFAPGGKTLWPLIYLEEFRADLNAFGFAVKLLAPEQAVQIFLYNLLLRFGVHRQGILTLHSAPYGLIPYLLFCLLNELGFIAVINVHGRYCFRLSNLHTTTLLGLMQDCAHHAKVQLNTAEMATTRSWERALAAASYVRNRLEQYEKTRQFALVMNQPATGKEQA
;
A
#
# COMPACT_ATOMS: atom_id res chain seq x y z
N MET A 1 -21.65 -15.48 7.61
CA MET A 1 -20.86 -15.04 6.44
C MET A 1 -21.14 -16.02 5.31
N SER A 2 -20.99 -15.62 4.05
CA SER A 2 -21.20 -16.53 2.90
C SER A 2 -19.87 -17.19 2.55
N HIS A 3 -19.84 -18.52 2.62
CA HIS A 3 -18.70 -19.34 2.18
C HIS A 3 -18.54 -19.27 0.66
N PHE A 4 -17.32 -19.48 0.16
CA PHE A 4 -17.02 -19.66 -1.25
C PHE A 4 -15.87 -20.66 -1.46
N SER A 5 -15.87 -21.28 -2.64
CA SER A 5 -14.79 -22.15 -3.10
C SER A 5 -14.49 -21.87 -4.57
N LEU A 6 -13.26 -21.50 -4.87
CA LEU A 6 -12.78 -21.22 -6.23
C LEU A 6 -11.65 -22.20 -6.57
N HIS A 7 -11.75 -22.87 -7.71
CA HIS A 7 -10.71 -23.76 -8.22
C HIS A 7 -10.53 -23.57 -9.73
N GLY A 8 -9.28 -23.57 -10.18
CA GLY A 8 -8.97 -23.27 -11.57
C GLY A 8 -7.49 -23.08 -11.81
N GLN A 9 -7.15 -22.28 -12.80
CA GLN A 9 -5.78 -21.89 -13.09
C GLN A 9 -5.56 -20.43 -12.73
N TYR A 10 -4.50 -20.15 -11.96
CA TYR A 10 -4.12 -18.79 -11.59
C TYR A 10 -2.69 -18.48 -12.05
N ARG A 11 -2.47 -17.24 -12.46
CA ARG A 11 -1.16 -16.69 -12.78
C ARG A 11 -0.88 -15.47 -11.92
N VAL A 12 0.33 -15.37 -11.36
CA VAL A 12 0.76 -14.12 -10.71
C VAL A 12 1.08 -13.07 -11.76
N GLN A 13 0.76 -11.80 -11.51
CA GLN A 13 0.96 -10.71 -12.48
C GLN A 13 2.37 -10.65 -13.08
N SER A 14 3.40 -10.95 -12.28
CA SER A 14 4.82 -10.93 -12.67
C SER A 14 5.30 -12.19 -13.42
N ARG A 15 4.46 -13.21 -13.57
CA ARG A 15 4.79 -14.51 -14.18
C ARG A 15 4.01 -14.71 -15.48
N ARG A 16 4.49 -15.56 -16.38
CA ARG A 16 3.77 -15.89 -17.63
C ARG A 16 2.89 -17.13 -17.50
N ASP A 17 3.24 -18.03 -16.59
CA ASP A 17 2.65 -19.36 -16.55
C ASP A 17 1.49 -19.43 -15.55
N TYR A 18 0.39 -20.01 -16.02
CA TYR A 18 -0.75 -20.39 -15.21
C TYR A 18 -0.46 -21.72 -14.49
N ALA A 19 -0.99 -21.87 -13.27
CA ALA A 19 -0.91 -23.12 -12.52
C ALA A 19 -2.21 -23.40 -11.77
N THR A 20 -2.53 -24.69 -11.61
CA THR A 20 -3.67 -25.15 -10.83
C THR A 20 -3.62 -24.56 -9.43
N SER A 21 -4.65 -23.83 -9.06
CA SER A 21 -4.73 -23.07 -7.81
C SER A 21 -6.17 -23.06 -7.30
N ALA A 22 -6.35 -22.97 -5.99
CA ALA A 22 -7.66 -22.91 -5.37
C ALA A 22 -7.67 -22.02 -4.12
N LEU A 23 -8.84 -21.46 -3.82
CA LEU A 23 -9.15 -20.68 -2.64
C LEU A 23 -10.41 -21.22 -1.99
N GLU A 24 -10.39 -21.37 -0.67
CA GLU A 24 -11.58 -21.64 0.13
C GLU A 24 -11.64 -20.64 1.29
N GLY A 25 -12.82 -20.10 1.56
CA GLY A 25 -12.99 -19.15 2.64
C GLY A 25 -14.37 -18.55 2.73
N GLU A 26 -14.44 -17.41 3.42
CA GLU A 26 -15.67 -16.66 3.62
C GLU A 26 -15.50 -15.22 3.15
N TRP A 27 -16.55 -14.65 2.56
CA TRP A 27 -16.57 -13.23 2.24
C TRP A 27 -16.59 -12.40 3.53
N TYR A 28 -15.64 -11.47 3.65
CA TYR A 28 -15.53 -10.62 4.82
C TYR A 28 -16.49 -9.43 4.71
N VAL A 29 -17.52 -9.44 5.57
CA VAL A 29 -18.52 -8.38 5.68
C VAL A 29 -18.58 -7.94 7.14
N GLY A 30 -17.67 -7.05 7.52
CA GLY A 30 -17.58 -6.48 8.86
C GLY A 30 -18.29 -5.12 8.97
N PRO A 31 -18.74 -4.72 10.18
CA PRO A 31 -19.23 -3.37 10.40
C PRO A 31 -18.14 -2.34 10.07
N GLY A 32 -18.45 -1.35 9.24
CA GLY A 32 -17.51 -0.31 8.82
C GLY A 32 -16.55 -0.71 7.69
N VAL A 33 -16.70 -1.91 7.10
CA VAL A 33 -16.04 -2.24 5.83
C VAL A 33 -16.71 -1.48 4.69
N LEU A 34 -15.92 -0.77 3.89
CA LEU A 34 -16.39 -0.08 2.70
C LEU A 34 -16.85 -1.08 1.64
N GLY A 35 -17.96 -0.79 0.98
CA GLY A 35 -18.42 -1.54 -0.18
C GLY A 35 -17.98 -0.88 -1.49
N ASN A 36 -17.91 -1.66 -2.58
CA ASN A 36 -17.63 -1.16 -3.93
C ASN A 36 -18.56 0.00 -4.33
N ALA A 37 -19.83 -0.02 -3.92
CA ALA A 37 -20.77 1.06 -4.22
C ALA A 37 -20.33 2.41 -3.63
N GLY A 38 -19.97 2.44 -2.35
CA GLY A 38 -19.61 3.68 -1.64
C GLY A 38 -18.28 4.27 -2.13
N ILE A 39 -17.26 3.44 -2.34
CA ILE A 39 -15.97 3.93 -2.86
C ILE A 39 -16.11 4.43 -4.31
N ASN A 40 -16.89 3.76 -5.15
CA ASN A 40 -17.09 4.19 -6.53
C ASN A 40 -17.97 5.45 -6.63
N GLU A 41 -18.89 5.68 -5.68
CA GLU A 41 -19.60 6.95 -5.58
C GLU A 41 -18.64 8.10 -5.23
N ALA A 42 -17.74 7.86 -4.27
CA ALA A 42 -16.72 8.84 -3.90
C ALA A 42 -15.77 9.15 -5.06
N LEU A 43 -15.41 8.13 -5.83
CA LEU A 43 -14.58 8.22 -7.03
C LEU A 43 -15.28 9.02 -8.13
N ARG A 44 -16.57 8.74 -8.39
CA ARG A 44 -17.42 9.53 -9.30
C ARG A 44 -17.47 11.01 -8.95
N ALA A 45 -17.48 11.32 -7.66
CA ALA A 45 -17.49 12.69 -7.16
C ALA A 45 -16.10 13.35 -7.12
N HIS A 46 -15.02 12.62 -7.44
CA HIS A 46 -13.66 13.16 -7.39
C HIS A 46 -13.32 13.94 -8.67
N PRO A 47 -12.85 15.20 -8.57
CA PRO A 47 -12.68 16.08 -9.75
C PRO A 47 -11.62 15.62 -10.75
N PHE A 48 -10.73 14.71 -10.34
CA PHE A 48 -9.68 14.15 -11.19
C PHE A 48 -9.94 12.70 -11.62
N TRP A 49 -11.13 12.15 -11.39
CA TRP A 49 -11.48 10.85 -11.95
C TRP A 49 -11.93 10.99 -13.41
N THR A 50 -11.40 10.14 -14.29
CA THR A 50 -11.64 10.21 -15.75
C THR A 50 -12.85 9.40 -16.22
N GLY A 51 -13.55 8.71 -15.32
CA GLY A 51 -14.81 8.05 -15.60
C GLY A 51 -14.73 6.63 -16.15
N GLN A 52 -13.53 6.07 -16.34
CA GLN A 52 -13.36 4.84 -17.13
C GLN A 52 -13.29 3.56 -16.30
N VAL A 53 -12.78 3.63 -15.07
CA VAL A 53 -12.45 2.45 -14.25
C VAL A 53 -13.09 2.57 -12.87
N GLN A 54 -13.59 1.45 -12.37
CA GLN A 54 -14.24 1.32 -11.07
C GLN A 54 -13.47 0.34 -10.19
N VAL A 55 -13.54 0.54 -8.87
CA VAL A 55 -13.05 -0.42 -7.89
C VAL A 55 -13.98 -1.63 -7.88
N ALA A 56 -13.43 -2.78 -8.23
CA ALA A 56 -14.08 -4.09 -8.15
C ALA A 56 -13.21 -5.01 -7.27
N LEU A 57 -13.34 -4.84 -5.96
CA LEU A 57 -12.53 -5.54 -4.97
C LEU A 57 -13.42 -6.10 -3.86
N ARG A 58 -13.17 -7.35 -3.47
CA ARG A 58 -13.90 -8.02 -2.39
C ARG A 58 -12.96 -8.56 -1.32
N PRO A 59 -13.11 -8.11 -0.06
CA PRO A 59 -12.39 -8.68 1.07
C PRO A 59 -12.86 -10.11 1.40
N ALA A 60 -11.92 -10.99 1.71
CA ALA A 60 -12.17 -12.38 2.08
C ALA A 60 -11.29 -12.86 3.25
N LEU A 61 -11.87 -13.72 4.09
CA LEU A 61 -11.16 -14.53 5.08
C LEU A 61 -10.88 -15.90 4.48
N ILE A 62 -9.71 -16.06 3.87
CA ILE A 62 -9.33 -17.27 3.13
C ILE A 62 -8.67 -18.26 4.08
N SER A 63 -9.36 -19.36 4.36
CA SER A 63 -8.90 -20.41 5.28
C SER A 63 -7.96 -21.39 4.59
N GLN A 64 -8.18 -21.70 3.31
CA GLN A 64 -7.34 -22.62 2.55
C GLN A 64 -6.87 -22.00 1.23
N ARG A 65 -5.62 -22.28 0.89
CA ARG A 65 -4.97 -21.84 -0.35
C ARG A 65 -4.25 -23.03 -0.96
N PHE A 66 -4.34 -23.18 -2.28
CA PHE A 66 -3.59 -24.18 -3.03
C PHE A 66 -2.88 -23.54 -4.23
N GLY A 67 -1.78 -24.15 -4.66
CA GLY A 67 -1.03 -23.70 -5.83
C GLY A 67 -0.43 -22.32 -5.63
N LYS A 68 -0.59 -21.44 -6.64
CA LYS A 68 0.01 -20.10 -6.64
C LYS A 68 -0.51 -19.20 -5.54
N PHE A 69 -1.78 -19.32 -5.16
CA PHE A 69 -2.33 -18.57 -4.03
C PHE A 69 -1.62 -18.87 -2.70
N ALA A 70 -1.13 -20.10 -2.52
CA ALA A 70 -0.44 -20.53 -1.32
C ALA A 70 1.04 -20.15 -1.34
N SER A 71 1.72 -20.32 -2.47
CA SER A 71 3.18 -20.19 -2.55
C SER A 71 3.68 -18.75 -2.69
N GLU A 72 2.84 -17.84 -3.18
CA GLU A 72 3.24 -16.47 -3.52
C GLU A 72 2.88 -15.53 -2.36
N PRO A 73 3.66 -14.47 -2.08
CA PRO A 73 3.43 -13.61 -0.92
C PRO A 73 2.24 -12.65 -1.07
N ASP A 74 1.72 -12.51 -2.30
CA ASP A 74 0.64 -11.58 -2.65
C ASP A 74 -0.63 -11.84 -1.85
N ILE A 75 -1.31 -10.75 -1.48
CA ILE A 75 -2.61 -10.79 -0.80
C ILE A 75 -3.75 -10.23 -1.66
N LEU A 76 -3.43 -9.61 -2.79
CA LEU A 76 -4.39 -9.20 -3.80
C LEU A 76 -4.36 -10.21 -4.94
N TYR A 77 -5.49 -10.88 -5.17
CA TYR A 77 -5.69 -11.77 -6.29
C TYR A 77 -6.48 -11.05 -7.36
N LYS A 78 -5.99 -11.06 -8.60
CA LYS A 78 -6.65 -10.37 -9.70
C LYS A 78 -7.52 -11.29 -10.52
N HIS A 79 -8.75 -10.86 -10.78
CA HIS A 79 -9.76 -11.69 -11.43
C HIS A 79 -9.40 -12.03 -12.89
N ASP A 80 -8.76 -11.10 -13.60
CA ASP A 80 -8.27 -11.27 -14.97
C ASP A 80 -7.11 -12.27 -15.10
N LEU A 81 -6.54 -12.69 -13.96
CA LEU A 81 -5.48 -13.68 -13.88
C LEU A 81 -5.97 -15.06 -13.44
N PHE A 82 -7.27 -15.24 -13.29
CA PHE A 82 -7.90 -16.51 -12.90
C PHE A 82 -8.78 -17.06 -14.03
N ILE A 83 -8.57 -18.34 -14.35
CA ILE A 83 -9.39 -19.10 -15.30
C ILE A 83 -10.11 -20.18 -14.47
N PRO A 84 -11.45 -20.12 -14.30
CA PRO A 84 -12.18 -21.10 -13.50
C PRO A 84 -12.14 -22.48 -14.16
N ALA A 85 -12.12 -23.53 -13.35
CA ALA A 85 -12.40 -24.89 -13.82
C ALA A 85 -13.89 -24.99 -14.25
N PRO A 86 -14.27 -25.98 -15.09
CA PRO A 86 -15.63 -26.10 -15.64
C PRO A 86 -16.75 -26.15 -14.58
N ASP A 87 -16.42 -26.60 -13.37
CA ASP A 87 -17.30 -26.87 -12.24
C ASP A 87 -17.01 -25.94 -11.03
N SER A 88 -16.22 -24.88 -11.24
CA SER A 88 -15.96 -23.82 -10.26
C SER A 88 -16.75 -22.57 -10.53
N ASP A 89 -17.10 -21.85 -9.47
CA ASP A 89 -17.49 -20.44 -9.57
C ASP A 89 -16.35 -19.61 -10.21
N ALA A 90 -16.73 -18.59 -10.96
CA ALA A 90 -15.80 -17.60 -11.51
C ALA A 90 -15.43 -16.56 -10.45
N MET A 91 -14.20 -16.03 -10.56
CA MET A 91 -13.77 -14.87 -9.79
C MET A 91 -14.31 -13.62 -10.48
N LEU A 92 -15.38 -13.03 -9.95
CA LEU A 92 -16.06 -11.88 -10.57
C LEU A 92 -15.40 -10.53 -10.26
N GLU A 93 -14.63 -10.47 -9.17
CA GLU A 93 -13.96 -9.27 -8.67
C GLU A 93 -12.56 -9.65 -8.19
N ASN A 94 -11.68 -8.66 -8.05
CA ASN A 94 -10.42 -8.89 -7.34
C ASN A 94 -10.71 -9.29 -5.90
N ILE A 95 -9.85 -10.12 -5.31
CA ILE A 95 -10.03 -10.58 -3.93
C ILE A 95 -8.84 -10.11 -3.10
N VAL A 96 -9.11 -9.44 -1.97
CA VAL A 96 -8.09 -9.17 -0.96
C VAL A 96 -8.19 -10.19 0.18
N ASP A 97 -7.08 -10.87 0.40
CA ASP A 97 -6.91 -11.90 1.42
C ASP A 97 -6.57 -11.27 2.78
N VAL A 98 -7.62 -10.93 3.52
CA VAL A 98 -7.51 -10.23 4.82
C VAL A 98 -6.79 -11.11 5.84
N LEU A 99 -7.06 -12.42 5.85
CA LEU A 99 -6.44 -13.33 6.82
C LEU A 99 -4.94 -13.48 6.58
N LYS A 100 -4.50 -13.63 5.33
CA LYS A 100 -3.07 -13.69 4.99
C LYS A 100 -2.35 -12.39 5.33
N SER A 101 -2.99 -11.24 5.04
CA SER A 101 -2.45 -9.93 5.41
C SER A 101 -2.27 -9.77 6.92
N TRP A 102 -3.26 -10.19 7.71
CA TRP A 102 -3.20 -10.17 9.16
C TRP A 102 -2.11 -11.10 9.72
N GLN A 103 -1.98 -12.32 9.19
CA GLN A 103 -0.90 -13.24 9.56
C GLN A 103 0.48 -12.67 9.23
N ASN A 104 0.62 -12.09 8.04
CA ASN A 104 1.81 -11.39 7.61
C ASN A 104 2.16 -10.23 8.57
N TRP A 105 1.17 -9.44 9.00
CA TRP A 105 1.35 -8.36 9.95
C TRP A 105 1.89 -8.87 11.30
N ILE A 106 1.33 -9.95 11.84
CA ILE A 106 1.80 -10.56 13.11
C ILE A 106 3.28 -10.93 13.03
N GLN A 107 3.72 -11.51 11.92
CA GLN A 107 5.12 -11.87 11.72
C GLN A 107 6.02 -10.63 11.57
N ARG A 108 5.47 -9.53 11.05
CA ARG A 108 6.19 -8.29 10.73
C ARG A 108 6.31 -7.31 11.87
N LYS A 109 5.39 -7.32 12.84
CA LYS A 109 5.35 -6.34 13.94
C LYS A 109 6.69 -6.22 14.68
N LYS A 110 7.45 -7.31 14.82
CA LYS A 110 8.78 -7.32 15.44
C LYS A 110 9.80 -6.46 14.68
N PHE A 111 9.71 -6.40 13.34
CA PHE A 111 10.56 -5.53 12.53
C PHE A 111 10.12 -4.08 12.65
N VAL A 112 8.81 -3.82 12.65
CA VAL A 112 8.24 -2.48 12.86
C VAL A 112 8.70 -1.89 14.20
N GLN A 113 8.57 -2.66 15.29
CA GLN A 113 8.98 -2.25 16.63
C GLN A 113 10.45 -1.78 16.69
N THR A 114 11.32 -2.32 15.83
CA THR A 114 12.75 -1.95 15.80
C THR A 114 13.03 -0.61 15.13
N LEU A 115 12.06 -0.04 14.41
CA LEU A 115 12.23 1.18 13.62
C LEU A 115 11.79 2.43 14.36
N PHE A 116 10.80 2.32 15.24
CA PHE A 116 10.22 3.45 15.95
C PHE A 116 10.68 3.49 17.39
N CYS A 117 10.70 4.68 17.97
CA CYS A 117 10.98 4.83 19.38
C CYS A 117 9.83 4.18 20.20
N ALA A 118 10.15 3.60 21.36
CA ALA A 118 9.27 2.65 22.02
C ALA A 118 7.88 3.23 22.35
N GLU A 119 7.83 4.46 22.86
CA GLU A 119 6.58 5.16 23.17
C GLU A 119 5.70 5.36 21.93
N ASP A 120 6.28 5.81 20.82
CA ASP A 120 5.54 6.02 19.57
C ASP A 120 4.99 4.74 18.99
N TYR A 121 5.79 3.67 19.04
CA TYR A 121 5.31 2.36 18.61
C TYR A 121 4.12 1.91 19.46
N GLN A 122 4.20 2.03 20.79
CA GLN A 122 3.10 1.63 21.67
C GLN A 122 1.85 2.48 21.44
N HIS A 123 1.99 3.80 21.31
CA HIS A 123 0.87 4.70 21.02
C HIS A 123 0.24 4.38 19.65
N ALA A 124 1.04 4.24 18.59
CA ALA A 124 0.53 3.90 17.26
C ALA A 124 -0.19 2.54 17.25
N MET A 125 0.38 1.53 17.93
CA MET A 125 -0.27 0.23 18.09
C MET A 125 -1.57 0.32 18.89
N GLY A 126 -1.68 1.25 19.85
CA GLY A 126 -2.90 1.51 20.62
C GLY A 126 -4.08 1.97 19.78
N HIS A 127 -3.85 2.58 18.60
CA HIS A 127 -4.91 2.92 17.65
C HIS A 127 -5.39 1.70 16.84
N LEU A 128 -4.52 0.71 16.60
CA LEU A 128 -4.79 -0.44 15.71
C LEU A 128 -5.60 -1.54 16.41
N SER A 129 -6.90 -1.29 16.59
CA SER A 129 -7.81 -2.17 17.34
C SER A 129 -8.56 -3.19 16.47
N ASP A 130 -8.94 -2.82 15.24
CA ASP A 130 -9.59 -3.72 14.29
C ASP A 130 -8.77 -3.83 12.99
N LEU A 131 -7.76 -4.70 13.02
CA LEU A 131 -6.86 -4.89 11.89
C LEU A 131 -7.55 -5.48 10.67
N GLN A 132 -8.59 -6.31 10.83
CA GLN A 132 -9.25 -6.94 9.67
C GLN A 132 -10.02 -5.91 8.85
N THR A 133 -10.82 -5.07 9.52
CA THR A 133 -11.51 -3.94 8.86
C THR A 133 -10.51 -2.93 8.31
N THR A 134 -9.43 -2.64 9.04
CA THR A 134 -8.37 -1.72 8.58
C THR A 134 -7.71 -2.23 7.30
N ILE A 135 -7.32 -3.50 7.23
CA ILE A 135 -6.72 -4.13 6.04
C ILE A 135 -7.69 -4.08 4.85
N ALA A 136 -8.95 -4.47 5.08
CA ALA A 136 -9.95 -4.48 4.02
C ALA A 136 -10.15 -3.08 3.44
N ASN A 137 -10.34 -2.08 4.30
CA ASN A 137 -10.58 -0.71 3.87
C ASN A 137 -9.34 -0.08 3.25
N GLU A 138 -8.14 -0.33 3.78
CA GLU A 138 -6.87 0.18 3.24
C GLU A 138 -6.70 -0.25 1.78
N TYR A 139 -6.93 -1.52 1.45
CA TYR A 139 -6.88 -1.99 0.07
C TYR A 139 -7.96 -1.34 -0.82
N ILE A 140 -9.19 -1.18 -0.31
CA ILE A 140 -10.27 -0.56 -1.09
C ILE A 140 -9.95 0.89 -1.43
N VAL A 141 -9.47 1.68 -0.46
CA VAL A 141 -9.11 3.08 -0.71
C VAL A 141 -7.82 3.21 -1.52
N HIS A 142 -6.88 2.27 -1.40
CA HIS A 142 -5.66 2.19 -2.22
C HIS A 142 -5.98 1.96 -3.69
N GLU A 143 -6.85 0.99 -4.00
CA GLU A 143 -7.29 0.73 -5.38
C GLU A 143 -8.01 1.95 -5.98
N ALA A 144 -8.83 2.66 -5.19
CA ALA A 144 -9.42 3.92 -5.65
C ALA A 144 -8.35 4.99 -5.95
N GLY A 145 -7.26 5.00 -5.17
CA GLY A 145 -6.12 5.88 -5.36
C GLY A 145 -5.42 5.69 -6.71
N HIS A 146 -5.39 4.46 -7.24
CA HIS A 146 -4.87 4.17 -8.58
C HIS A 146 -5.71 4.77 -9.72
N PHE A 147 -6.97 5.12 -9.47
CA PHE A 147 -7.89 5.61 -10.50
C PHE A 147 -8.04 7.14 -10.54
N ILE A 148 -7.29 7.86 -9.70
CA ILE A 148 -7.22 9.32 -9.77
C ILE A 148 -6.22 9.75 -10.86
N ALA A 149 -6.53 10.82 -11.60
CA ALA A 149 -5.81 11.28 -12.78
C ALA A 149 -5.87 10.21 -13.89
N TYR A 150 -4.74 9.77 -14.44
CA TYR A 150 -4.77 8.61 -15.33
C TYR A 150 -4.81 7.34 -14.48
N ASP A 151 -5.71 6.43 -14.82
CA ASP A 151 -5.80 5.15 -14.13
C ASP A 151 -4.60 4.24 -14.48
N VAL A 152 -4.30 3.29 -13.59
CA VAL A 152 -3.16 2.38 -13.74
C VAL A 152 -3.23 1.54 -15.03
N PHE A 153 -4.42 1.18 -15.53
CA PHE A 153 -4.57 0.40 -16.76
C PHE A 153 -4.25 1.24 -17.99
N THR A 154 -4.71 2.49 -18.03
CA THR A 154 -4.32 3.45 -19.07
C THR A 154 -2.80 3.62 -19.10
N LYS A 155 -2.15 3.79 -17.94
CA LYS A 155 -0.68 3.87 -17.84
C LYS A 155 0.05 2.60 -18.30
N GLN A 156 -0.53 1.42 -18.06
CA GLN A 156 0.04 0.18 -18.56
C GLN A 156 -0.07 0.09 -20.09
N ASN A 157 -1.24 0.43 -20.62
CA ASN A 157 -1.54 0.35 -22.06
C ASN A 157 -0.76 1.36 -22.90
N ASP A 158 -0.52 2.55 -22.38
CA ASP A 158 0.19 3.64 -23.09
C ASP A 158 1.73 3.57 -22.96
N GLY A 159 2.25 2.56 -22.26
CA GLY A 159 3.67 2.34 -22.05
C GLY A 159 4.33 3.27 -21.03
N TYR A 160 3.58 3.97 -20.18
CA TYR A 160 4.10 4.87 -19.14
C TYR A 160 5.15 4.19 -18.24
N PHE A 161 4.96 2.92 -17.86
CA PHE A 161 5.91 2.19 -17.01
C PHE A 161 7.13 1.65 -17.77
N ALA A 162 7.16 1.74 -19.09
CA ALA A 162 8.24 1.22 -19.93
C ALA A 162 8.56 2.16 -21.09
N PRO A 163 8.90 3.45 -20.83
CA PRO A 163 9.28 4.36 -21.91
C PRO A 163 10.55 3.83 -22.59
N GLY A 164 10.43 3.42 -23.85
CA GLY A 164 11.51 2.74 -24.59
C GLY A 164 11.55 1.21 -24.46
N GLY A 165 10.49 0.58 -23.94
CA GLY A 165 10.27 -0.87 -24.02
C GLY A 165 10.81 -1.71 -22.86
N LYS A 166 11.45 -1.11 -21.84
CA LYS A 166 11.87 -1.80 -20.60
C LYS A 166 11.18 -1.20 -19.39
N THR A 167 10.65 -2.06 -18.52
CA THR A 167 10.00 -1.64 -17.27
C THR A 167 10.95 -0.81 -16.39
N LEU A 168 10.51 0.38 -16.00
CA LEU A 168 11.20 1.26 -15.07
C LEU A 168 10.55 1.15 -13.68
N TRP A 169 11.12 0.30 -12.83
CA TRP A 169 10.65 0.07 -11.46
C TRP A 169 10.39 1.34 -10.63
N PRO A 170 11.21 2.42 -10.70
CA PRO A 170 10.91 3.65 -9.97
C PRO A 170 9.54 4.26 -10.29
N LEU A 171 9.04 4.11 -11.52
CA LEU A 171 7.72 4.61 -11.91
C LEU A 171 6.60 3.77 -11.31
N ILE A 172 6.79 2.45 -11.20
CA ILE A 172 5.84 1.55 -10.52
C ILE A 172 5.80 1.89 -9.03
N TYR A 173 6.96 2.05 -8.37
CA TYR A 173 7.00 2.44 -6.96
C TYR A 173 6.37 3.81 -6.71
N LEU A 174 6.57 4.77 -7.62
CA LEU A 174 5.90 6.06 -7.50
C LEU A 174 4.39 5.94 -7.65
N GLU A 175 3.90 5.08 -8.54
CA GLU A 175 2.47 4.85 -8.71
C GLU A 175 1.82 4.26 -7.45
N GLU A 176 2.45 3.26 -6.82
CA GLU A 176 1.97 2.71 -5.54
C GLU A 176 1.99 3.77 -4.43
N PHE A 177 3.07 4.57 -4.35
CA PHE A 177 3.14 5.67 -3.39
C PHE A 177 2.05 6.72 -3.64
N ARG A 178 1.79 7.07 -4.90
CA ARG A 178 0.72 8.00 -5.27
C ARG A 178 -0.65 7.47 -4.88
N ALA A 179 -0.89 6.17 -5.09
CA ALA A 179 -2.11 5.50 -4.66
C ALA A 179 -2.28 5.55 -3.14
N ASP A 180 -1.22 5.26 -2.35
CA ASP A 180 -1.23 5.40 -0.88
C ASP A 180 -1.67 6.82 -0.46
N LEU A 181 -1.10 7.86 -1.07
CA LEU A 181 -1.43 9.25 -0.71
C LEU A 181 -2.87 9.64 -1.08
N ASN A 182 -3.35 9.23 -2.25
CA ASN A 182 -4.75 9.46 -2.64
C ASN A 182 -5.72 8.68 -1.73
N ALA A 183 -5.33 7.47 -1.31
CA ALA A 183 -6.10 6.62 -0.42
C ALA A 183 -6.38 7.30 0.93
N PHE A 184 -5.42 8.06 1.45
CA PHE A 184 -5.63 8.84 2.67
C PHE A 184 -6.75 9.88 2.52
N GLY A 185 -6.85 10.54 1.37
CA GLY A 185 -7.95 11.47 1.08
C GLY A 185 -9.32 10.77 1.04
N PHE A 186 -9.39 9.58 0.44
CA PHE A 186 -10.60 8.77 0.45
C PHE A 186 -10.98 8.27 1.85
N ALA A 187 -10.00 7.79 2.62
CA ALA A 187 -10.21 7.31 3.98
C ALA A 187 -10.80 8.42 4.86
N VAL A 188 -10.21 9.64 4.85
CA VAL A 188 -10.73 10.78 5.61
C VAL A 188 -12.15 11.17 5.19
N LYS A 189 -12.50 11.04 3.90
CA LYS A 189 -13.82 11.40 3.38
C LYS A 189 -14.90 10.38 3.73
N LEU A 190 -14.56 9.09 3.77
CA LEU A 190 -15.55 8.00 3.76
C LEU A 190 -15.68 7.24 5.08
N LEU A 191 -14.67 7.32 5.95
CA LEU A 191 -14.61 6.52 7.16
C LEU A 191 -14.80 7.38 8.41
N ALA A 192 -15.15 6.73 9.52
CA ALA A 192 -15.06 7.38 10.81
C ALA A 192 -13.62 7.82 11.10
N PRO A 193 -13.39 8.96 11.80
CA PRO A 193 -12.06 9.47 12.15
C PRO A 193 -11.06 8.41 12.62
N GLU A 194 -11.47 7.57 13.56
CA GLU A 194 -10.60 6.53 14.13
C GLU A 194 -10.26 5.41 13.13
N GLN A 195 -11.16 5.09 12.19
CA GLN A 195 -10.89 4.11 11.14
C GLN A 195 -9.94 4.67 10.07
N ALA A 196 -10.10 5.95 9.70
CA ALA A 196 -9.19 6.61 8.78
C ALA A 196 -7.76 6.67 9.35
N VAL A 197 -7.64 7.04 10.64
CA VAL A 197 -6.36 7.04 11.36
C VAL A 197 -5.73 5.64 11.41
N GLN A 198 -6.53 4.60 11.65
CA GLN A 198 -6.04 3.22 11.62
C GLN A 198 -5.45 2.85 10.27
N ILE A 199 -6.08 3.24 9.15
CA ILE A 199 -5.53 3.00 7.80
C ILE A 199 -4.18 3.69 7.63
N PHE A 200 -4.07 4.96 8.01
CA PHE A 200 -2.82 5.71 7.89
C PHE A 200 -1.69 5.07 8.69
N LEU A 201 -1.93 4.77 9.97
CA LEU A 201 -0.92 4.14 10.83
C LEU A 201 -0.59 2.72 10.38
N TYR A 202 -1.59 1.93 9.98
CA TYR A 202 -1.36 0.58 9.45
C TYR A 202 -0.51 0.62 8.18
N ASN A 203 -0.86 1.46 7.19
CA ASN A 203 -0.10 1.60 5.94
C ASN A 203 1.33 2.06 6.23
N LEU A 204 1.52 3.10 7.06
CA LEU A 204 2.82 3.58 7.49
C LEU A 204 3.66 2.44 8.07
N LEU A 205 3.19 1.80 9.13
CA LEU A 205 3.94 0.74 9.80
C LEU A 205 4.19 -0.46 8.89
N LEU A 206 3.23 -0.81 8.02
CA LEU A 206 3.35 -1.91 7.06
C LEU A 206 4.45 -1.63 6.03
N ARG A 207 4.43 -0.46 5.37
CA ARG A 207 5.40 -0.10 4.32
C ARG A 207 6.83 -0.14 4.87
N PHE A 208 7.04 0.44 6.06
CA PHE A 208 8.33 0.43 6.74
C PHE A 208 8.73 -0.98 7.22
N GLY A 209 7.79 -1.72 7.83
CA GLY A 209 8.03 -3.06 8.37
C GLY A 209 8.39 -4.10 7.31
N VAL A 210 7.67 -4.12 6.18
CA VAL A 210 7.94 -5.01 5.05
C VAL A 210 9.31 -4.73 4.45
N HIS A 211 9.65 -3.45 4.27
CA HIS A 211 10.95 -3.06 3.74
C HIS A 211 12.09 -3.49 4.67
N ARG A 212 11.92 -3.25 5.98
CA ARG A 212 12.88 -3.68 7.00
C ARG A 212 13.05 -5.19 7.07
N GLN A 213 11.95 -5.95 7.02
CA GLN A 213 12.00 -7.40 6.95
C GLN A 213 12.80 -7.84 5.71
N GLY A 214 12.47 -7.29 4.53
CA GLY A 214 13.15 -7.63 3.29
C GLY A 214 14.66 -7.42 3.34
N ILE A 215 15.11 -6.26 3.86
CA ILE A 215 16.54 -5.95 3.99
C ILE A 215 17.21 -7.00 4.88
N LEU A 216 16.62 -7.32 6.03
CA LEU A 216 17.23 -8.18 7.04
C LEU A 216 17.18 -9.67 6.71
N THR A 217 16.11 -10.14 6.07
CA THR A 217 15.88 -11.59 5.87
C THR A 217 16.09 -12.03 4.43
N LEU A 218 15.85 -11.14 3.46
CA LEU A 218 15.88 -11.47 2.03
C LEU A 218 16.99 -10.72 1.29
N HIS A 219 17.76 -9.85 1.97
CA HIS A 219 18.75 -8.96 1.35
C HIS A 219 18.19 -8.19 0.15
N SER A 220 16.91 -7.79 0.23
CA SER A 220 16.20 -7.11 -0.84
C SER A 220 15.25 -6.05 -0.30
N ALA A 221 14.88 -5.08 -1.14
CA ALA A 221 13.93 -4.02 -0.82
C ALA A 221 12.58 -4.29 -1.51
N PRO A 222 11.67 -5.10 -0.92
CA PRO A 222 10.46 -5.58 -1.60
C PRO A 222 9.50 -4.46 -2.04
N TYR A 223 9.45 -3.34 -1.30
CA TYR A 223 8.68 -2.15 -1.66
C TYR A 223 9.51 -1.07 -2.37
N GLY A 224 10.73 -1.38 -2.79
CA GLY A 224 11.60 -0.44 -3.48
C GLY A 224 11.71 0.89 -2.75
N LEU A 225 11.32 1.97 -3.44
CA LEU A 225 11.43 3.34 -2.95
C LEU A 225 10.22 3.83 -2.12
N ILE A 226 9.10 3.09 -2.07
CA ILE A 226 7.85 3.57 -1.44
C ILE A 226 8.08 4.06 0.01
N PRO A 227 8.73 3.29 0.91
CA PRO A 227 8.89 3.72 2.30
C PRO A 227 9.83 4.91 2.44
N TYR A 228 10.80 5.05 1.53
CA TYR A 228 11.69 6.22 1.49
C TYR A 228 10.95 7.48 1.01
N LEU A 229 10.11 7.37 -0.02
CA LEU A 229 9.29 8.47 -0.51
C LEU A 229 8.30 8.93 0.57
N LEU A 230 7.68 7.98 1.28
CA LEU A 230 6.81 8.25 2.42
C LEU A 230 7.57 8.93 3.56
N PHE A 231 8.76 8.44 3.92
CA PHE A 231 9.64 9.11 4.89
C PHE A 231 9.93 10.56 4.50
N CYS A 232 10.33 10.81 3.25
CA CYS A 232 10.70 12.15 2.80
C CYS A 232 9.55 13.16 2.93
N LEU A 233 8.33 12.73 2.56
CA LEU A 233 7.12 13.54 2.67
C LEU A 233 6.75 13.78 4.13
N LEU A 234 6.66 12.72 4.94
CA LEU A 234 6.29 12.85 6.35
C LEU A 234 7.32 13.67 7.13
N ASN A 235 8.59 13.68 6.71
CA ASN A 235 9.62 14.51 7.31
C ASN A 235 9.45 15.99 6.93
N GLU A 236 9.02 16.29 5.70
CA GLU A 236 8.67 17.66 5.27
C GLU A 236 7.47 18.21 6.00
N LEU A 237 6.49 17.35 6.25
CA LEU A 237 5.30 17.68 7.04
C LEU A 237 5.58 17.73 8.55
N GLY A 238 6.85 17.55 8.97
CA GLY A 238 7.26 17.59 10.38
C GLY A 238 6.71 16.44 11.23
N PHE A 239 6.15 15.39 10.61
CA PHE A 239 5.51 14.30 11.31
C PHE A 239 6.50 13.22 11.77
N ILE A 240 7.53 12.93 10.97
CA ILE A 240 8.55 11.92 11.28
C ILE A 240 9.94 12.54 11.30
N ALA A 241 10.72 12.20 12.31
CA ALA A 241 12.12 12.60 12.44
C ALA A 241 13.00 11.38 12.77
N VAL A 242 14.29 11.46 12.46
CA VAL A 242 15.27 10.47 12.88
C VAL A 242 15.99 10.98 14.12
N ILE A 243 15.94 10.21 15.20
CA ILE A 243 16.64 10.53 16.45
C ILE A 243 17.61 9.41 16.84
N ASN A 244 18.62 9.74 17.64
CA ASN A 244 19.53 8.77 18.23
C ASN A 244 19.17 8.56 19.70
N VAL A 245 18.81 7.33 20.06
CA VAL A 245 18.50 6.90 21.42
C VAL A 245 19.53 5.84 21.82
N HIS A 246 20.42 6.20 22.74
CA HIS A 246 21.47 5.30 23.25
C HIS A 246 22.31 4.62 22.16
N GLY A 247 22.71 5.37 21.13
CA GLY A 247 23.53 4.86 20.02
C GLY A 247 22.74 4.19 18.89
N ARG A 248 21.40 4.14 19.00
CA ARG A 248 20.52 3.56 17.99
C ARG A 248 19.66 4.63 17.34
N TYR A 249 19.56 4.61 16.02
CA TYR A 249 18.67 5.49 15.28
C TYR A 249 17.23 4.93 15.25
N CYS A 250 16.24 5.74 15.61
CA CYS A 250 14.82 5.39 15.45
C CYS A 250 14.05 6.54 14.79
N PHE A 251 12.91 6.20 14.21
CA PHE A 251 11.90 7.16 13.83
C PHE A 251 11.14 7.61 15.09
N ARG A 252 11.14 8.92 15.32
CA ARG A 252 10.25 9.62 16.25
C ARG A 252 9.05 10.11 15.47
N LEU A 253 7.86 9.78 15.93
CA LEU A 253 6.62 10.36 15.43
C LEU A 253 6.27 11.58 16.25
N SER A 254 5.65 12.56 15.59
CA SER A 254 5.08 13.73 16.25
C SER A 254 3.76 13.35 16.94
N ASN A 255 2.84 14.30 17.06
CA ASN A 255 1.58 14.13 17.77
C ASN A 255 0.65 13.10 17.07
N LEU A 256 0.27 12.04 17.81
CA LEU A 256 -0.60 10.95 17.37
C LEU A 256 -2.09 11.17 17.70
N HIS A 257 -2.50 12.38 18.08
CA HIS A 257 -3.93 12.69 18.24
C HIS A 257 -4.67 12.56 16.92
N THR A 258 -5.90 12.01 16.97
CA THR A 258 -6.75 11.74 15.80
C THR A 258 -6.88 12.95 14.88
N THR A 259 -7.13 14.15 15.42
CA THR A 259 -7.27 15.38 14.63
C THR A 259 -6.00 15.75 13.87
N THR A 260 -4.83 15.59 14.50
CA THR A 260 -3.52 15.83 13.86
C THR A 260 -3.28 14.84 12.73
N LEU A 261 -3.57 13.56 12.96
CA LEU A 261 -3.37 12.50 11.97
C LEU A 261 -4.31 12.67 10.77
N LEU A 262 -5.57 13.06 10.99
CA LEU A 262 -6.49 13.39 9.90
C LEU A 262 -6.00 14.59 9.07
N GLY A 263 -5.48 15.65 9.72
CA GLY A 263 -4.88 16.78 9.03
C GLY A 263 -3.69 16.35 8.17
N LEU A 264 -2.80 15.52 8.72
CA LEU A 264 -1.65 14.97 8.00
C LEU A 264 -2.06 14.11 6.79
N MET A 265 -3.11 13.30 6.93
CA MET A 265 -3.69 12.52 5.82
C MET A 265 -4.20 13.42 4.70
N GLN A 266 -4.85 14.54 5.04
CA GLN A 266 -5.30 15.53 4.07
C GLN A 266 -4.11 16.23 3.39
N ASP A 267 -3.06 16.57 4.13
CA ASP A 267 -1.84 17.16 3.58
C ASP A 267 -1.12 16.19 2.62
N CYS A 268 -1.09 14.90 2.95
CA CYS A 268 -0.58 13.85 2.06
C CYS A 268 -1.38 13.75 0.76
N ALA A 269 -2.72 13.74 0.84
CA ALA A 269 -3.59 13.72 -0.33
C ALA A 269 -3.46 15.01 -1.16
N HIS A 270 -3.29 16.16 -0.51
CA HIS A 270 -3.03 17.43 -1.17
C HIS A 270 -1.68 17.41 -1.89
N HIS A 271 -0.64 16.84 -1.27
CA HIS A 271 0.66 16.66 -1.90
C HIS A 271 0.55 15.82 -3.18
N ALA A 272 -0.15 14.68 -3.15
CA ALA A 272 -0.40 13.88 -4.35
C ALA A 272 -1.15 14.68 -5.42
N LYS A 273 -2.18 15.44 -5.03
CA LYS A 273 -2.95 16.29 -5.94
C LYS A 273 -2.04 17.27 -6.69
N VAL A 274 -1.21 18.01 -5.97
CA VAL A 274 -0.38 19.09 -6.54
C VAL A 274 0.84 18.55 -7.29
N GLN A 275 1.59 17.65 -6.66
CA GLN A 275 2.91 17.25 -7.15
C GLN A 275 2.87 16.08 -8.14
N LEU A 276 1.84 15.23 -8.08
CA LEU A 276 1.77 14.01 -8.88
C LEU A 276 0.60 14.07 -9.87
N ASN A 277 -0.63 14.22 -9.38
CA ASN A 277 -1.84 14.16 -10.22
C ASN A 277 -1.92 15.34 -11.19
N THR A 278 -1.70 16.58 -10.73
CA THR A 278 -1.75 17.77 -11.60
C THR A 278 -0.64 17.75 -12.66
N ALA A 279 0.57 17.36 -12.26
CA ALA A 279 1.70 17.22 -13.18
C ALA A 279 1.43 16.13 -14.24
N GLU A 280 0.83 15.02 -13.84
CA GLU A 280 0.44 13.96 -14.77
C GLU A 280 -0.67 14.41 -15.73
N MET A 281 -1.66 15.16 -15.26
CA MET A 281 -2.76 15.68 -16.09
C MET A 281 -2.37 16.84 -17.01
N ALA A 282 -1.19 17.43 -16.83
CA ALA A 282 -0.72 18.56 -17.64
C ALA A 282 -0.40 18.17 -19.10
N THR A 283 -0.32 16.88 -19.41
CA THR A 283 -0.05 16.36 -20.76
C THR A 283 -0.79 15.05 -21.02
N THR A 284 -1.08 14.77 -22.28
CA THR A 284 -1.69 13.51 -22.74
C THR A 284 -0.65 12.49 -23.18
N ARG A 285 0.60 12.91 -23.39
CA ARG A 285 1.69 12.03 -23.87
C ARG A 285 2.25 11.20 -22.71
N SER A 286 2.26 9.87 -22.86
CA SER A 286 2.71 8.95 -21.80
C SER A 286 4.16 9.15 -21.40
N TRP A 287 5.05 9.42 -22.35
CA TRP A 287 6.47 9.64 -22.06
C TRP A 287 6.74 10.96 -21.30
N GLU A 288 5.96 12.02 -21.56
CA GLU A 288 6.08 13.29 -20.82
C GLU A 288 5.60 13.12 -19.37
N ARG A 289 4.51 12.37 -19.17
CA ARG A 289 4.05 11.96 -17.83
C ARG A 289 5.12 11.15 -17.08
N ALA A 290 5.70 10.15 -17.74
CA ALA A 290 6.76 9.32 -17.16
C ALA A 290 8.00 10.15 -16.79
N LEU A 291 8.35 11.17 -17.59
CA LEU A 291 9.47 12.07 -17.29
C LEU A 291 9.18 12.96 -16.08
N ALA A 292 7.95 13.49 -15.94
CA ALA A 292 7.56 14.27 -14.77
C ALA A 292 7.63 13.43 -13.48
N ALA A 293 7.11 12.20 -13.53
CA ALA A 293 7.20 11.22 -12.45
C ALA A 293 8.64 10.86 -12.09
N ALA A 294 9.49 10.57 -13.09
CA ALA A 294 10.91 10.30 -12.87
C ALA A 294 11.63 11.50 -12.24
N SER A 295 11.28 12.73 -12.66
CA SER A 295 11.83 13.96 -12.10
C SER A 295 11.46 14.12 -10.62
N TYR A 296 10.22 13.81 -10.24
CA TYR A 296 9.81 13.79 -8.84
C TYR A 296 10.68 12.81 -8.02
N VAL A 297 10.83 11.57 -8.49
CA VAL A 297 11.65 10.56 -7.79
C VAL A 297 13.11 11.00 -7.69
N ARG A 298 13.68 11.52 -8.77
CA ARG A 298 15.06 12.03 -8.79
C ARG A 298 15.25 13.15 -7.78
N ASN A 299 14.37 14.16 -7.76
CA ASN A 299 14.44 15.27 -6.83
C ASN A 299 14.38 14.81 -5.36
N ARG A 300 13.65 13.72 -5.08
CA ARG A 300 13.65 13.09 -3.75
C ARG A 300 15.01 12.46 -3.44
N LEU A 301 15.55 11.64 -4.35
CA LEU A 301 16.82 10.95 -4.16
C LEU A 301 18.03 11.89 -4.01
N GLU A 302 17.97 13.07 -4.62
CA GLU A 302 18.99 14.13 -4.49
C GLU A 302 19.00 14.80 -3.10
N GLN A 303 18.01 14.52 -2.23
CA GLN A 303 17.98 14.98 -0.83
C GLN A 303 18.93 14.12 0.03
N TYR A 304 20.24 14.28 -0.17
CA TYR A 304 21.30 13.46 0.44
C TYR A 304 21.16 13.27 1.95
N GLU A 305 20.81 14.33 2.68
CA GLU A 305 20.66 14.24 4.13
C GLU A 305 19.49 13.32 4.53
N LYS A 306 18.36 13.40 3.83
CA LYS A 306 17.21 12.50 4.10
C LYS A 306 17.52 11.07 3.71
N THR A 307 18.21 10.86 2.60
CA THR A 307 18.70 9.52 2.20
C THR A 307 19.59 8.93 3.29
N ARG A 308 20.52 9.71 3.83
CA ARG A 308 21.38 9.30 4.94
C ARG A 308 20.56 8.97 6.19
N GLN A 309 19.64 9.86 6.60
CA GLN A 309 18.80 9.66 7.78
C GLN A 309 17.94 8.39 7.69
N PHE A 310 17.28 8.18 6.55
CA PHE A 310 16.49 6.98 6.31
C PHE A 310 17.35 5.72 6.38
N ALA A 311 18.52 5.73 5.75
CA ALA A 311 19.46 4.62 5.77
C ALA A 311 19.99 4.32 7.18
N LEU A 312 20.23 5.36 8.01
CA LEU A 312 20.64 5.19 9.40
C LEU A 312 19.62 4.39 10.21
N VAL A 313 18.32 4.54 9.96
CA VAL A 313 17.30 3.72 10.64
C VAL A 313 17.20 2.34 9.99
N MET A 314 17.07 2.29 8.65
CA MET A 314 16.73 1.07 7.91
C MET A 314 17.84 0.03 7.81
N ASN A 315 19.11 0.42 7.91
CA ASN A 315 20.26 -0.48 7.73
C ASN A 315 20.90 -0.94 9.03
N GLN A 316 20.34 -0.58 10.20
CA GLN A 316 20.86 -1.06 11.47
C GLN A 316 20.76 -2.59 11.57
N PRO A 317 21.60 -3.28 12.34
CA PRO A 317 21.36 -4.69 12.61
C PRO A 317 20.00 -4.87 13.32
N ALA A 318 19.32 -5.99 13.08
CA ALA A 318 18.30 -6.44 14.03
C ALA A 318 19.04 -6.60 15.37
N THR A 319 18.58 -5.96 16.44
CA THR A 319 19.25 -6.05 17.74
C THR A 319 19.45 -7.51 18.12
N GLY A 320 20.67 -7.99 17.94
CA GLY A 320 21.13 -9.27 18.43
C GLY A 320 21.65 -9.07 19.83
N LYS A 321 21.11 -9.85 20.78
CA LYS A 321 21.43 -9.88 22.21
C LYS A 321 20.80 -8.73 23.00
N GLU A 322 19.65 -9.02 23.60
CA GLU A 322 19.54 -8.79 25.05
C GLU A 322 20.82 -9.37 25.66
N GLN A 323 21.65 -8.48 26.21
CA GLN A 323 22.64 -8.88 27.18
C GLN A 323 21.85 -9.50 28.34
N ALA A 324 21.97 -10.82 28.45
CA ALA A 324 21.68 -11.56 29.67
C ALA A 324 22.57 -11.07 30.81
#